data_AF-A0A0F9DQW4-F1
#
_entry.id   AF-A0A0F9DQW4-F1
#
_cell.length_a   1.000
_cell.length_b   1.000
_cell.length_c   1.000
_cell.angle_alpha   90.00
_cell.angle_beta   90.00
_cell.angle_gamma   90.00
#
_symmetry.space_group_name_H-M   'P 1'
#
loop_
_entity.id
_entity.type
_entity.pdbx_description
1 polymer ?
#
loop_
_entity_poly.entity_id
_entity_poly.type
_entity_poly.pdbx_seq_one_letter_code
_entity_poly.pdbx_strand_id
1 'polypeptide(L)'
;MSQSVCEKACFILTKTNDGDDLSPQHLYLLQEMVNGHLTKWGEQEFEKLYLSAQAGYVKPWFHGIEHMTVDHIGYVLWKGRVVEHYDSPWRWTQEAKAQAEEVARRCRHLESIEVVPSTKNIIWTWPD
;
A
#
# COMPACT_ATOMS: atom_id res chain seq x y z
N MET A 1 -15.69 12.77 26.19
CA MET A 1 -14.41 12.11 26.51
C MET A 1 -13.70 11.84 25.20
N SER A 2 -12.43 12.19 25.06
CA SER A 2 -11.64 11.78 23.89
C SER A 2 -11.48 10.27 23.91
N GLN A 3 -11.70 9.59 22.78
CA GLN A 3 -11.37 8.16 22.66
C GLN A 3 -9.88 7.95 22.93
N SER A 4 -9.57 6.89 23.67
CA SER A 4 -8.21 6.45 23.90
C SER A 4 -7.54 5.99 22.60
N VAL A 5 -6.21 5.96 22.59
CA VAL A 5 -5.41 5.47 21.46
C VAL A 5 -5.79 4.02 21.11
N CYS A 6 -5.95 3.16 22.12
CA CYS A 6 -6.31 1.76 21.91
C CYS A 6 -7.70 1.61 21.27
N GLU A 7 -8.69 2.40 21.69
CA GLU A 7 -10.02 2.38 21.06
C GLU A 7 -9.98 2.79 19.60
N LYS A 8 -9.20 3.83 19.25
CA LYS A 8 -9.01 4.25 17.86
C LYS A 8 -8.28 3.19 17.04
N ALA A 9 -7.23 2.57 17.59
CA ALA A 9 -6.49 1.49 16.93
C ALA A 9 -7.39 0.28 16.66
N CYS A 10 -8.13 -0.20 17.67
CA CYS A 10 -9.09 -1.30 17.51
C CYS A 10 -10.16 -0.97 16.46
N PHE A 11 -10.63 0.27 16.42
CA PHE A 11 -11.57 0.72 15.39
C PHE A 11 -10.95 0.63 13.99
N ILE A 12 -9.73 1.14 13.80
CA ILE A 12 -9.04 1.08 12.50
C ILE A 12 -8.89 -0.38 12.04
N LEU A 13 -8.37 -1.26 12.91
CA LEU A 13 -8.21 -2.68 12.59
C LEU A 13 -9.54 -3.32 12.21
N THR A 14 -10.59 -3.11 13.00
CA THR A 14 -11.94 -3.64 12.72
C THR A 14 -12.47 -3.16 11.36
N LYS A 15 -12.20 -1.90 10.99
CA LYS A 15 -12.66 -1.32 9.72
C LYS A 15 -11.82 -1.70 8.51
N THR A 16 -10.67 -2.34 8.71
CA THR A 16 -9.70 -2.66 7.65
C THR A 16 -9.38 -4.15 7.60
N ASN A 17 -10.39 -4.99 7.86
CA ASN A 17 -10.26 -6.44 7.89
C ASN A 17 -9.07 -6.89 8.76
N ASP A 18 -9.11 -6.49 10.04
CA ASP A 18 -8.04 -6.74 11.02
C ASP A 18 -6.65 -6.21 10.61
N GLY A 19 -6.62 -5.18 9.76
CA GLY A 19 -5.40 -4.55 9.26
C GLY A 19 -4.90 -5.09 7.92
N ASP A 20 -5.50 -6.15 7.36
CA ASP A 20 -5.13 -6.66 6.03
C ASP A 20 -5.35 -5.63 4.92
N ASP A 21 -6.37 -4.79 5.08
CA ASP A 21 -6.68 -3.73 4.12
C ASP A 21 -5.84 -2.47 4.34
N LEU A 22 -5.07 -2.35 5.43
CA LEU A 22 -4.13 -1.24 5.58
C LEU A 22 -2.97 -1.36 4.60
N SER A 23 -2.39 -0.23 4.19
CA SER A 23 -1.05 -0.25 3.61
C SER A 23 -0.02 -0.62 4.68
N PRO A 24 1.12 -1.22 4.31
CA PRO A 24 2.18 -1.55 5.27
C PRO A 24 2.64 -0.34 6.10
N GLN A 25 2.70 0.85 5.50
CA GLN A 25 3.09 2.07 6.22
C GLN A 25 2.03 2.53 7.23
N HIS A 26 0.74 2.37 6.93
CA HIS A 26 -0.32 2.71 7.87
C HIS A 26 -0.44 1.71 9.01
N LEU A 27 -0.21 0.42 8.75
CA LEU A 27 -0.12 -0.58 9.82
C LEU A 27 1.08 -0.28 10.73
N TYR A 28 2.23 0.08 10.17
CA TYR A 28 3.39 0.52 10.94
C TYR A 28 3.09 1.78 11.78
N LEU A 29 2.46 2.78 11.19
CA LEU A 29 2.03 4.00 11.91
C LEU A 29 1.12 3.68 13.10
N LEU A 30 0.14 2.79 12.90
CA LEU A 30 -0.76 2.34 13.98
C LEU A 30 0.02 1.65 15.10
N GLN A 31 0.93 0.74 14.77
CA GLN A 31 1.77 0.04 15.74
C GLN A 31 2.62 1.02 16.56
N GLU A 32 3.30 1.95 15.91
CA GLU A 32 4.14 2.94 16.60
C GLU A 32 3.31 3.91 17.46
N MET A 33 2.06 4.23 17.06
CA MET A 33 1.14 5.02 17.88
C MET A 33 0.78 4.27 19.17
N VAL A 34 0.38 3.00 19.05
CA VAL A 34 0.00 2.17 20.20
C VAL A 34 1.17 1.98 21.17
N ASN A 35 2.39 1.85 20.63
CA ASN A 35 3.61 1.74 21.44
C ASN A 35 4.08 3.06 22.07
N GLY A 36 3.48 4.21 21.69
CA GLY A 36 3.87 5.52 22.21
C GLY A 36 5.20 6.03 21.66
N HIS A 37 5.59 5.60 20.46
CA HIS A 37 6.86 5.96 19.82
C HIS A 37 6.75 7.09 18.79
N LEU A 38 5.53 7.49 18.42
CA LEU A 38 5.34 8.53 17.43
C LEU A 38 5.76 9.91 17.94
N THR A 39 6.27 10.72 17.02
CA THR A 39 6.40 12.17 17.23
C THR A 39 5.02 12.84 17.14
N LYS A 40 4.91 14.11 17.54
CA LYS A 40 3.68 14.90 17.37
C LYS A 40 3.16 14.91 15.93
N TRP A 41 4.06 14.90 14.94
CA TRP A 41 3.67 14.80 13.54
C TRP A 41 3.11 13.41 13.22
N GLY A 42 3.74 12.35 13.72
CA GLY A 42 3.20 10.99 13.61
C GLY A 42 1.83 10.83 14.25
N GLU A 43 1.60 11.42 15.43
CA GLU A 43 0.29 11.43 16.08
C GLU A 43 -0.78 12.10 15.20
N GLN A 44 -0.44 13.19 14.50
CA GLN A 44 -1.36 13.83 13.55
C GLN A 44 -1.67 12.93 12.34
N GLU A 45 -0.68 12.22 11.81
CA GLU A 45 -0.91 11.24 10.74
C GLU A 45 -1.78 10.07 11.22
N PHE A 46 -1.60 9.62 12.47
CA PHE A 46 -2.47 8.60 13.06
C PHE A 46 -3.91 9.09 13.18
N GLU A 47 -4.13 10.34 13.59
CA GLU A 47 -5.48 10.92 13.63
C GLU A 47 -6.11 11.00 12.23
N LYS A 48 -5.33 11.35 11.20
CA LYS A 48 -5.81 11.30 9.80
C LYS A 48 -6.17 9.89 9.38
N LEU A 49 -5.38 8.88 9.75
CA LEU A 49 -5.67 7.48 9.49
C LEU A 49 -6.99 7.05 10.16
N TYR A 50 -7.20 7.44 11.42
CA TYR A 50 -8.43 7.19 12.15
C TYR A 50 -9.65 7.80 11.43
N LEU A 51 -9.57 9.08 11.05
CA LEU A 51 -10.63 9.76 10.30
C LEU A 51 -10.88 9.09 8.93
N SER A 52 -9.83 8.63 8.25
CA SER A 52 -9.96 7.89 6.99
C SER A 52 -10.69 6.56 7.19
N ALA A 53 -10.38 5.82 8.25
CA ALA A 53 -11.09 4.58 8.59
C ALA A 53 -12.58 4.83 8.90
N GLN A 54 -12.91 5.97 9.54
CA GLN A 54 -14.30 6.36 9.76
C GLN A 54 -15.04 6.67 8.46
N ALA A 55 -14.37 7.26 7.47
CA ALA A 55 -14.94 7.63 6.17
C ALA A 55 -15.01 6.48 5.15
N GLY A 56 -14.47 5.30 5.48
CA GLY A 56 -14.27 4.20 4.53
C GLY A 56 -12.88 4.27 3.93
N TYR A 57 -11.92 3.64 4.63
CA TYR A 57 -10.51 3.68 4.26
C TYR A 57 -10.27 3.22 2.82
N VAL A 58 -9.43 3.97 2.10
CA VAL A 58 -8.94 3.61 0.77
C VAL A 58 -7.44 3.42 0.87
N LYS A 59 -6.96 2.23 0.52
CA LYS A 59 -5.54 1.90 0.51
C LYS A 59 -4.81 2.86 -0.46
N PRO A 60 -3.76 3.57 -0.01
CA PRO A 60 -3.01 4.46 -0.88
C PRO A 60 -2.31 3.67 -1.99
N TRP A 61 -2.15 4.33 -3.13
CA TRP A 61 -1.40 3.77 -4.25
C TRP A 61 0.08 3.62 -3.92
N PHE A 62 0.63 2.45 -4.25
CA PHE A 62 2.04 2.16 -4.09
C PHE A 62 2.86 3.10 -4.95
N HIS A 63 3.78 3.84 -4.33
CA HIS A 63 4.54 4.94 -4.96
C HIS A 63 3.68 6.02 -5.63
N GLY A 64 2.39 6.14 -5.26
CA GLY A 64 1.45 7.07 -5.89
C GLY A 64 0.99 6.65 -7.29
N ILE A 65 1.27 5.42 -7.72
CA ILE A 65 0.94 4.92 -9.05
C ILE A 65 -0.50 4.39 -9.07
N GLU A 66 -1.39 5.07 -9.80
CA GLU A 66 -2.80 4.70 -9.89
C GLU A 66 -3.01 3.22 -10.22
N HIS A 67 -3.93 2.59 -9.48
CA HIS A 67 -4.26 1.16 -9.53
C HIS A 67 -3.19 0.19 -9.04
N MET A 68 -2.04 0.69 -8.59
CA MET A 68 -0.99 -0.14 -8.02
C MET A 68 -1.06 -0.12 -6.49
N THR A 69 -1.05 -1.29 -5.87
CA THR A 69 -0.96 -1.45 -4.41
C THR A 69 0.15 -2.43 -4.06
N VAL A 70 0.54 -2.46 -2.80
CA VAL A 70 1.46 -3.45 -2.25
C VAL A 70 0.86 -4.05 -0.98
N ASP A 71 1.02 -5.34 -0.77
CA ASP A 71 0.62 -6.00 0.46
C ASP A 71 1.73 -6.01 1.53
N HIS A 72 1.43 -6.59 2.70
CA HIS A 72 2.35 -6.65 3.83
C HIS A 72 3.62 -7.46 3.54
N ILE A 73 3.53 -8.46 2.65
CA ILE A 73 4.61 -9.39 2.31
C ILE A 73 5.47 -8.87 1.13
N GLY A 74 4.97 -7.89 0.37
CA GLY A 74 5.68 -7.26 -0.73
C GLY A 74 5.14 -7.58 -2.11
N TYR A 75 4.03 -8.31 -2.24
CA TYR A 75 3.40 -8.49 -3.54
C TYR A 75 2.87 -7.16 -4.03
N VAL A 76 3.26 -6.77 -5.23
CA VAL A 76 2.76 -5.62 -5.96
C VAL A 76 1.57 -6.08 -6.79
N LEU A 77 0.44 -5.39 -6.63
CA LEU A 77 -0.80 -5.70 -7.31
C LEU A 77 -1.18 -4.56 -8.26
N TRP A 78 -1.65 -4.93 -9.44
CA TRP A 78 -2.29 -4.03 -10.41
C TRP A 78 -3.78 -4.36 -10.47
N LYS A 79 -4.65 -3.42 -10.07
CA LYS A 79 -6.12 -3.64 -9.99
C LYS A 79 -6.48 -4.94 -9.25
N GLY A 80 -5.76 -5.23 -8.16
CA GLY A 80 -5.97 -6.42 -7.33
C GLY A 80 -5.35 -7.72 -7.86
N ARG A 81 -4.58 -7.68 -8.96
CA ARG A 81 -3.87 -8.85 -9.49
C ARG A 81 -2.38 -8.73 -9.23
N VAL A 82 -1.76 -9.79 -8.72
CA VAL A 82 -0.30 -9.81 -8.49
C VAL A 82 0.42 -9.68 -9.83
N VAL A 83 1.32 -8.71 -9.89
CA VAL A 83 2.13 -8.39 -11.07
C VAL A 83 3.62 -8.46 -10.78
N GLU A 84 4.02 -8.27 -9.53
CA GLU A 84 5.41 -8.33 -9.11
C GLU A 84 5.53 -8.62 -7.61
N HIS A 85 6.74 -8.86 -7.11
CA HIS A 85 7.04 -8.91 -5.68
C HIS A 85 8.32 -8.12 -5.37
N TYR A 86 8.24 -7.18 -4.43
CA TYR A 86 9.37 -6.34 -4.00
C TYR A 86 9.71 -6.58 -2.53
N ASP A 87 10.99 -6.86 -2.28
CA ASP A 87 11.50 -7.09 -0.93
C ASP A 87 11.63 -5.81 -0.10
N SER A 88 11.46 -5.95 1.21
CA SER A 88 11.76 -4.90 2.19
C SER A 88 13.26 -4.92 2.56
N PRO A 89 13.94 -3.77 2.72
CA PRO A 89 13.41 -2.40 2.64
C PRO A 89 13.42 -1.81 1.23
N TRP A 90 14.00 -2.51 0.25
CA TRP A 90 14.24 -1.98 -1.10
C TRP A 90 12.97 -1.46 -1.79
N ARG A 91 11.81 -2.08 -1.57
CA ARG A 91 10.50 -1.66 -2.11
C ARG A 91 10.14 -0.18 -1.86
N TRP A 92 10.75 0.46 -0.87
CA TRP A 92 10.49 1.86 -0.51
C TRP A 92 11.49 2.86 -1.11
N THR A 93 12.47 2.42 -1.91
CA THR A 93 13.48 3.31 -2.49
C THR A 93 13.01 3.95 -3.80
N GLN A 94 13.77 4.94 -4.29
CA GLN A 94 13.49 5.58 -5.58
C GLN A 94 13.75 4.64 -6.75
N GLU A 95 14.69 3.71 -6.62
CA GLU A 95 14.94 2.68 -7.62
C GLU A 95 13.75 1.73 -7.75
N ALA A 96 13.16 1.29 -6.63
CA ALA A 96 11.94 0.49 -6.64
C ALA A 96 10.75 1.26 -7.21
N LYS A 97 10.67 2.57 -6.95
CA LYS A 97 9.67 3.43 -7.59
C LYS A 97 9.82 3.44 -9.12
N ALA A 98 11.02 3.66 -9.63
CA ALA A 98 11.27 3.66 -11.07
C ALA A 98 10.92 2.31 -11.72
N GLN A 99 11.21 1.19 -11.03
CA GLN A 99 10.78 -0.13 -11.48
C GLN A 99 9.25 -0.30 -11.43
N ALA A 100 8.59 0.21 -10.39
CA ALA A 100 7.14 0.16 -10.26
C ALA A 100 6.45 0.95 -11.39
N GLU A 101 6.99 2.11 -11.76
CA GLU A 101 6.50 2.93 -12.87
C GLU A 101 6.60 2.19 -14.20
N GLU A 102 7.69 1.45 -14.42
CA GLU A 102 7.88 0.61 -15.60
C GLU A 102 6.91 -0.59 -15.62
N VAL A 103 6.73 -1.27 -14.48
CA VAL A 103 5.71 -2.32 -14.33
C VAL A 103 4.32 -1.77 -14.66
N ALA A 104 3.97 -0.59 -14.15
CA ALA A 104 2.70 0.07 -14.42
C ALA A 104 2.52 0.40 -15.91
N ARG A 105 3.58 0.87 -16.58
CA ARG A 105 3.57 1.13 -18.03
C ARG A 105 3.28 -0.16 -18.81
N ARG A 106 3.89 -1.27 -18.41
CA ARG A 106 3.66 -2.59 -19.03
C ARG A 106 2.24 -3.11 -18.78
N CYS A 107 1.71 -2.97 -17.57
CA CYS A 107 0.32 -3.30 -17.28
C CYS A 107 -0.63 -2.54 -18.19
N ARG A 108 -0.47 -1.21 -18.32
CA ARG A 108 -1.29 -0.39 -19.23
C ARG A 108 -1.16 -0.82 -20.68
N HIS A 109 0.03 -1.20 -21.14
CA HIS A 109 0.22 -1.71 -22.50
C HIS A 109 -0.52 -3.04 -22.72
N LEU A 110 -0.39 -4.00 -21.82
CA LEU A 110 -1.11 -5.28 -21.91
C LEU A 110 -2.64 -5.04 -21.93
N GLU A 111 -3.14 -4.15 -21.07
CA GLU A 111 -4.56 -3.78 -21.08
C GLU A 111 -5.00 -3.16 -22.42
N SER A 112 -4.15 -2.35 -23.05
CA SER A 112 -4.47 -1.74 -24.35
C SER A 112 -4.61 -2.74 -25.51
N ILE A 113 -4.07 -3.94 -25.36
CA ILE A 113 -4.19 -5.06 -26.30
C ILE A 113 -5.09 -6.18 -25.75
N GLU A 114 -5.95 -5.86 -24.78
CA GLU A 114 -6.92 -6.77 -24.16
C GLU A 114 -6.29 -7.99 -23.45
N VAL A 115 -5.01 -7.87 -23.07
CA VAL A 115 -4.29 -8.88 -22.28
C VAL A 115 -4.34 -8.51 -20.79
N VAL A 116 -4.78 -9.45 -19.96
CA VAL A 116 -4.82 -9.26 -18.50
C VAL A 116 -3.41 -9.29 -17.93
N PRO A 117 -2.94 -8.25 -17.21
CA PRO A 117 -1.62 -8.23 -16.60
C PRO A 117 -1.46 -9.30 -15.51
N SER A 118 -0.28 -9.91 -15.46
CA SER A 118 0.12 -10.91 -14.48
C SER A 118 1.64 -11.02 -14.40
N THR A 119 2.16 -11.68 -13.36
CA THR A 119 3.59 -12.02 -13.24
C THR A 119 4.15 -12.82 -14.43
N LYS A 120 3.31 -13.45 -15.24
CA LYS A 120 3.76 -14.29 -16.38
C LYS A 120 3.99 -13.50 -17.68
N ASN A 121 3.25 -12.40 -17.87
CA ASN A 121 3.23 -11.66 -19.14
C ASN A 121 3.67 -10.20 -18.99
N ILE A 122 3.96 -9.74 -17.78
CA ILE A 122 4.79 -8.56 -17.55
C ILE A 122 6.23 -8.98 -17.82
N ILE A 123 6.60 -8.88 -19.09
CA ILE A 123 7.91 -9.28 -19.58
C ILE A 123 8.95 -8.27 -19.08
N TRP A 124 10.00 -8.76 -18.42
CA TRP A 124 11.09 -7.94 -17.87
C TRP A 124 12.03 -7.38 -18.93
N THR A 125 12.19 -8.10 -20.04
CA THR A 125 13.11 -7.81 -21.13
C THR A 125 12.42 -8.02 -22.48
N TRP A 126 12.25 -6.97 -23.27
CA TRP A 126 11.98 -7.12 -24.70
C TRP A 126 13.32 -7.41 -25.39
N PRO A 127 13.40 -8.35 -26.35
CA PRO A 127 14.48 -8.32 -27.32
C PRO A 127 14.36 -7.00 -28.09
N ASP A 128 15.49 -6.30 -28.22
CA ASP A 128 15.59 -5.13 -29.11
C ASP A 128 15.20 -5.48 -30.56
#